data_AF-A0A1I4FNI3-F1
#
_entry.id   AF-A0A1I4FNI3-F1
#
_cell.length_a   1.000
_cell.length_b   1.000
_cell.length_c   1.000
_cell.angle_alpha   90.00
_cell.angle_beta   90.00
_cell.angle_gamma   90.00
#
_symmetry.space_group_name_H-M   'P 1'
#
loop_
_entity.id
_entity.type
_entity.pdbx_description
1 polymer ?
#
loop_
_entity_poly.entity_id
_entity_poly.type
_entity_poly.pdbx_seq_one_letter_code
_entity_poly.pdbx_strand_id
1 'polypeptide(L)' 'MTTGPNMTEDHHMMNGEQAAILQELCEKTGHPFSDQMTSDRADDMINRLSSQLDAETSKR' A
#
# COMPACT_ATOMS: atom_id res chain seq x y z
N MET A 1 14.27 23.14 -27.68
CA MET A 1 13.99 22.91 -26.25
C MET A 1 13.68 21.42 -26.12
N THR A 2 14.69 20.55 -26.12
CA THR A 2 15.22 19.83 -24.93
C THR A 2 14.14 19.14 -24.08
N THR A 3 14.23 17.80 -24.03
CA THR A 3 13.79 16.87 -22.94
C THR A 3 12.30 16.92 -22.60
N GLY A 4 11.47 16.01 -23.13
CA GLY A 4 11.25 14.65 -22.62
C GLY A 4 9.90 14.62 -21.87
N PRO A 5 9.07 13.55 -21.95
CA PRO A 5 7.84 13.51 -21.17
C PRO A 5 8.24 13.55 -19.70
N ASN A 6 7.86 14.61 -18.99
CA ASN A 6 7.97 14.65 -17.55
C ASN A 6 6.93 13.64 -17.05
N MET A 7 7.35 12.37 -16.97
CA MET A 7 6.77 11.42 -16.03
C MET A 7 7.11 12.01 -14.67
N THR A 8 6.31 13.00 -14.24
CA THR A 8 6.27 13.41 -12.86
C THR A 8 5.80 12.16 -12.14
N GLU A 9 6.76 11.35 -11.70
CA GLU A 9 6.52 10.23 -10.82
C GLU A 9 6.00 10.88 -9.56
N ASP A 10 4.68 11.01 -9.54
CA ASP A 10 3.91 11.69 -8.52
C ASP A 10 4.04 10.81 -7.28
N HIS A 11 5.15 10.99 -6.55
CA HIS A 11 5.42 10.35 -5.28
C HIS A 11 4.49 10.95 -4.23
N HIS A 12 3.19 10.85 -4.47
CA HIS A 12 2.16 11.26 -3.55
C HIS A 12 2.28 10.41 -2.28
N MET A 13 2.19 11.08 -1.14
CA MET A 13 2.06 10.42 0.15
C MET A 13 0.76 9.63 0.18
N MET A 14 0.77 8.51 0.90
CA MET A 14 -0.39 7.65 1.11
C MET A 14 -1.60 8.49 1.54
N ASN A 15 -2.72 8.33 0.81
CA ASN A 15 -3.95 9.04 1.15
C ASN A 15 -4.66 8.36 2.34
N GLY A 16 -5.53 9.09 3.04
CA GLY A 16 -6.22 8.60 4.24
C GLY A 16 -7.05 7.32 4.03
N GLU A 17 -7.58 7.10 2.83
CA GLU A 17 -8.28 5.85 2.48
C GLU A 17 -7.31 4.66 2.43
N GLN A 18 -6.19 4.81 1.72
CA GLN A 18 -5.14 3.78 1.68
C GLN A 18 -4.57 3.52 3.07
N ALA A 19 -4.39 4.57 3.89
CA ALA A 19 -3.95 4.46 5.27
C ALA A 19 -4.91 3.60 6.10
N ALA A 20 -6.22 3.82 6.00
CA ALA A 20 -7.22 3.05 6.74
C ALA A 20 -7.24 1.58 6.30
N ILE A 21 -7.18 1.31 4.99
CA ILE A 21 -7.15 -0.06 4.45
C ILE A 21 -5.87 -0.77 4.90
N LEU A 22 -4.72 -0.11 4.75
CA LEU A 22 -3.44 -0.69 5.11
C LEU A 22 -3.34 -0.92 6.62
N GLN A 23 -3.83 0.00 7.45
CA GLN A 23 -3.86 -0.17 8.90
C GLN A 23 -4.65 -1.42 9.29
N GLU A 24 -5.86 -1.59 8.75
CA GLU A 24 -6.66 -2.78 9.02
C GLU A 24 -5.95 -4.07 8.59
N LEU A 25 -5.33 -4.06 7.40
CA LEU A 25 -4.59 -5.21 6.88
C LEU A 25 -3.35 -5.52 7.74
N CYS A 26 -2.60 -4.51 8.16
CA CYS A 26 -1.49 -4.63 9.09
C CYS A 26 -1.92 -5.26 10.42
N GLU A 27 -3.04 -4.81 11.00
CA GLU A 27 -3.58 -5.37 12.24
C GLU A 27 -3.98 -6.85 12.09
N LYS A 28 -4.63 -7.21 10.98
CA LYS A 28 -5.09 -8.59 10.73
C LYS A 28 -3.95 -9.57 10.44
N THR A 29 -2.89 -9.09 9.79
CA THR A 29 -1.72 -9.91 9.41
C THR A 29 -0.57 -9.84 10.43
N GLY A 30 -0.67 -8.95 11.43
CA GLY A 30 0.39 -8.72 12.43
C GLY A 30 1.59 -7.92 11.90
N HIS A 31 1.44 -7.23 10.78
CA HIS A 31 2.49 -6.37 10.21
C HIS A 31 2.49 -4.97 10.86
N PRO A 32 3.66 -4.32 10.99
CA PRO A 32 3.74 -2.94 11.47
C PRO A 32 3.18 -1.97 10.42
N PHE A 33 2.26 -1.11 10.83
CA PHE A 33 1.75 -0.01 10.00
C PHE A 33 2.75 1.17 10.00
N SER A 34 2.90 1.83 8.85
CA SER A 34 3.73 3.04 8.70
C SER A 34 2.99 4.11 7.91
N ASP A 35 2.81 5.27 8.52
CA ASP A 35 2.16 6.44 7.91
C ASP A 35 3.08 7.20 6.95
N GLN A 36 4.40 7.03 7.08
CA GLN A 36 5.41 7.78 6.30
C GLN A 36 5.71 7.17 4.93
N MET A 37 4.68 6.66 4.26
CA MET A 37 4.80 5.88 3.03
C MET A 37 4.15 6.59 1.85
N THR A 38 4.71 6.35 0.67
CA THR A 38 4.12 6.81 -0.60
C THR A 38 2.93 5.95 -1.00
N SER A 39 1.97 6.53 -1.71
CA SER A 39 0.76 5.84 -2.18
C SER A 39 1.06 4.59 -3.01
N ASP A 40 2.12 4.61 -3.81
CA ASP A 40 2.59 3.46 -4.61
C ASP A 40 3.00 2.28 -3.71
N ARG A 41 3.80 2.55 -2.68
CA ARG A 41 4.20 1.53 -1.70
C ARG A 41 3.03 1.05 -0.85
N ALA A 42 2.10 1.94 -0.53
CA ALA A 42 0.89 1.58 0.19
C ALA A 42 0.05 0.60 -0.63
N ASP A 43 -0.10 0.84 -1.94
CA ASP A 43 -0.84 -0.03 -2.84
C ASP A 43 -0.21 -1.43 -2.94
N ASP A 44 1.13 -1.51 -3.15
CA ASP A 44 1.85 -2.79 -3.16
C ASP A 44 1.62 -3.57 -1.85
N MET A 45 1.73 -2.89 -0.71
CA MET A 45 1.51 -3.54 0.58
C MET A 45 0.06 -3.95 0.80
N ILE A 46 -0.92 -3.11 0.44
CA ILE A 46 -2.34 -3.47 0.51
C ILE A 46 -2.60 -4.73 -0.30
N ASN A 47 -2.10 -4.80 -1.53
CA ASN A 47 -2.27 -5.97 -2.40
C ASN A 47 -1.65 -7.24 -1.79
N ARG A 48 -0.42 -7.13 -1.28
CA ARG A 48 0.30 -8.26 -0.66
C ARG A 48 -0.31 -8.73 0.65
N LEU A 49 -0.75 -7.81 1.52
CA LEU A 49 -1.36 -8.16 2.79
C LEU A 49 -2.77 -8.71 2.58
N SER A 50 -3.54 -8.15 1.64
CA SER A 50 -4.86 -8.66 1.28
C SER A 50 -4.78 -10.08 0.72
N SER A 51 -3.84 -10.35 -0.19
CA SER A 51 -3.61 -11.70 -0.73
C SER A 51 -3.15 -12.70 0.34
N GLN A 52 -2.30 -12.28 1.29
CA GLN A 52 -1.91 -13.12 2.42
C GLN A 52 -3.10 -13.46 3.31
N LEU A 53 -3.91 -12.46 3.67
CA LEU A 53 -5.09 -12.65 4.51
C LEU A 53 -6.11 -13.60 3.88
N ASP A 54 -6.36 -13.48 2.57
CA ASP A 54 -7.21 -14.41 1.82
C ASP A 54 -6.64 -15.85 1.86
N ALA A 55 -5.34 -16.00 1.60
CA ALA A 55 -4.66 -17.30 1.63
C ALA A 55 -4.63 -17.94 3.03
N GLU A 56 -4.52 -17.14 4.10
CA GLU A 56 -4.59 -17.63 5.48
C GLU A 56 -6.02 -18.01 5.88
N THR A 57 -7.01 -17.23 5.43
CA THR A 57 -8.43 -17.52 5.69
C THR A 57 -8.87 -18.77 4.96
N SER A 58 -8.42 -18.99 3.72
CA SER A 58 -8.75 -20.18 2.91
C SER A 58 -8.13 -21.48 3.44
N LYS A 59 -7.07 -21.40 4.27
CA LYS A 59 -6.43 -22.56 4.91
C LYS A 59 -7.10 -23.02 6.21
N ARG A 60 -8.05 -22.25 6.76
CA ARG A 60 -8.80 -22.61 7.98
C ARG A 60 -10.13 -23.26 7.64
#